data_AF-A0A3D0UUZ0-F1
#
_entry.id   AF-A0A3D0UUZ0-F1
#
_cell.length_a   1.000
_cell.length_b   1.000
_cell.length_c   1.000
_cell.angle_alpha   90.00
_cell.angle_beta   90.00
_cell.angle_gamma   90.00
#
_symmetry.space_group_name_H-M   'P 1'
#
loop_
_entity.id
_entity.type
_entity.pdbx_description
1 polymer ?
#
loop_
_entity_poly.entity_id
_entity_poly.type
_entity_poly.pdbx_seq_one_letter_code
_entity_poly.pdbx_strand_id
1 'polypeptide(L)' 'MEMAEEQGKDLVQMRYDQETMTSTVKILDYGKYMYLKQKEDREKKKNQKPNVMKELKLNYSIGENDLALKIKKAKEML' A
#
# COMPACT_ATOMS: atom_id res chain seq x y z
N MET A 1 32.43 -2.15 11.56
CA MET A 1 31.65 -3.10 12.38
C MET A 1 31.72 -2.71 13.85
N GLU A 2 32.85 -2.20 14.33
CA GLU A 2 33.02 -1.60 15.68
C GLU A 2 31.84 -0.75 16.16
N MET A 3 31.41 0.27 15.41
CA MET A 3 30.32 1.16 15.87
C MET A 3 28.96 0.47 16.07
N ALA A 4 28.70 -0.65 15.41
CA ALA A 4 27.44 -1.41 15.55
C ALA A 4 27.53 -2.40 16.73
N GLU A 5 28.69 -3.05 16.88
CA GLU A 5 29.00 -3.95 17.99
C GLU A 5 29.06 -3.22 19.34
N GLU A 6 29.65 -2.02 19.39
CA GLU A 6 29.67 -1.17 20.58
C GLU A 6 28.27 -0.76 21.05
N GLN A 7 27.29 -0.69 20.14
CA GLN A 7 25.91 -0.34 20.46
C GLN A 7 25.00 -1.57 20.60
N GLY A 8 25.52 -2.78 20.42
CA GLY A 8 24.74 -4.02 20.46
C GLY A 8 23.62 -4.06 19.41
N LYS A 9 23.82 -3.45 18.24
CA LYS A 9 22.83 -3.34 17.16
C LYS A 9 23.35 -3.96 15.86
N ASP A 10 22.45 -4.29 14.95
CA ASP A 10 22.80 -4.82 13.63
C ASP A 10 23.17 -3.73 12.64
N LEU A 11 24.11 -4.04 11.74
CA LEU A 11 24.42 -3.21 10.58
C LEU A 11 23.57 -3.69 9.39
N VAL A 12 22.51 -2.96 9.08
CA VAL A 12 21.54 -3.36 8.05
C VAL A 12 21.74 -2.53 6.79
N GLN A 13 21.99 -3.20 5.66
CA GLN A 13 22.04 -2.56 4.35
C GLN A 13 20.61 -2.21 3.89
N MET A 14 20.35 -0.92 3.70
CA MET A 14 19.00 -0.44 3.38
C MET A 14 18.81 -0.28 1.88
N ARG A 15 19.79 0.32 1.20
CA ARG A 15 19.74 0.58 -0.24
C ARG A 15 21.13 0.44 -0.83
N TYR A 16 21.15 -0.12 -2.03
CA TYR A 16 22.30 -0.10 -2.91
C TYR A 16 21.99 0.87 -4.05
N ASP A 17 22.83 1.88 -4.22
CA ASP A 17 22.73 2.79 -5.36
C ASP A 17 23.69 2.30 -6.45
N GLN A 18 23.13 1.99 -7.62
CA GLN A 18 23.85 1.34 -8.71
C GLN A 18 24.72 2.32 -9.49
N GLU A 19 24.32 3.60 -9.58
CA GLU A 19 25.05 4.64 -10.31
C GLU A 19 26.29 5.10 -9.55
N THR A 20 26.17 5.24 -8.23
CA THR A 20 27.27 5.68 -7.35
C THR A 20 28.03 4.51 -6.71
N MET A 21 27.64 3.26 -7.01
CA MET A 21 28.16 2.01 -6.43
C MET A 21 28.26 2.03 -4.90
N THR A 22 27.47 2.86 -4.22
CA THR A 22 27.56 3.05 -2.77
C THR A 22 26.38 2.41 -2.07
N SER A 23 26.67 1.72 -0.96
CA SER A 23 25.65 1.14 -0.09
C SER A 23 25.40 2.06 1.09
N THR A 24 24.14 2.45 1.31
CA THR A 24 23.78 3.13 2.56
C THR A 24 23.39 2.09 3.59
N VAL A 25 24.20 1.99 4.64
CA VAL A 25 23.96 1.12 5.80
C VAL A 25 23.39 1.95 6.95
N LYS A 26 22.42 1.39 7.68
CA LYS A 26 21.91 1.99 8.92
C LYS A 26 22.18 1.04 10.08
N ILE A 27 22.64 1.59 11.19
CA ILE A 27 22.81 0.87 12.45
C ILE A 27 21.44 0.83 13.13
N LEU A 28 20.77 -0.31 13.12
CA LEU A 28 19.42 -0.49 13.66
C LEU A 28 19.19 -1.92 14.10
N ASP A 29 18.32 -2.11 15.09
CA ASP A 29 17.86 -3.44 15.48
C ASP A 29 16.91 -3.99 14.40
N TYR A 30 17.33 -5.09 13.74
CA TYR A 30 16.60 -5.62 12.60
C TYR A 30 15.21 -6.14 13.00
N GLY A 31 15.09 -6.79 14.16
CA GLY A 31 13.83 -7.35 14.65
C GLY A 31 12.77 -6.27 14.89
N LYS A 32 13.14 -5.20 15.61
CA LYS A 32 12.27 -4.06 15.88
C LYS A 32 11.87 -3.33 14.60
N TYR A 33 12.80 -3.17 13.66
CA TYR A 33 12.52 -2.53 12.37
C TYR A 33 11.52 -3.34 11.53
N MET A 34 11.70 -4.65 11.44
CA MET A 34 10.78 -5.53 10.71
C MET A 34 9.38 -5.53 11.34
N TYR A 35 9.29 -5.52 12.67
CA TYR A 35 8.02 -5.39 13.37
C TYR A 35 7.30 -4.08 13.04
N LEU A 36 8.00 -2.94 13.11
CA LEU A 36 7.43 -1.64 12.78
C LEU A 36 6.99 -1.54 11.32
N LYS A 37 7.82 -2.03 10.39
CA LYS A 37 7.52 -2.06 8.95
C LYS A 37 6.27 -2.91 8.68
N GLN A 38 6.16 -4.07 9.32
CA GLN A 38 5.01 -4.95 9.14
C GLN A 38 3.74 -4.37 9.78
N LYS A 39 3.86 -3.68 10.91
CA LYS A 39 2.74 -2.93 11.51
C LYS A 39 2.25 -1.83 10.57
N GLU A 40 3.16 -1.01 10.05
CA GLU A 40 2.83 0.06 9.11
C GLU A 40 2.18 -0.48 7.83
N ASP A 41 2.70 -1.59 7.27
CA ASP A 41 2.12 -2.23 6.08
C ASP A 41 0.69 -2.74 6.34
N ARG A 42 0.44 -3.32 7.53
CA ARG A 42 -0.91 -3.73 7.94
C ARG A 42 -1.83 -2.52 8.10
N GLU A 43 -1.38 -1.42 8.69
CA GLU A 43 -2.18 -0.20 8.82
C GLU A 43 -2.50 0.42 7.46
N LYS A 44 -1.52 0.46 6.54
CA LYS A 44 -1.75 0.89 5.16
C LYS A 44 -2.75 0.00 4.43
N LYS A 45 -2.64 -1.32 4.54
CA LYS A 45 -3.60 -2.27 3.94
C LYS A 45 -5.01 -2.12 4.52
N LYS A 46 -5.13 -1.89 5.83
CA LYS A 46 -6.42 -1.62 6.46
C LYS A 46 -7.03 -0.30 6.00
N ASN A 47 -6.20 0.72 5.78
CA ASN A 47 -6.67 2.05 5.39
C ASN A 47 -6.89 2.20 3.88
N GLN A 48 -6.32 1.31 3.07
CA GLN A 48 -6.65 1.22 1.65
C GLN A 48 -8.10 0.74 1.50
N LYS A 49 -8.98 1.64 1.10
CA LYS A 49 -10.34 1.28 0.70
C LYS A 49 -10.24 0.33 -0.52
N PRO A 50 -10.80 -0.89 -0.46
CA PRO A 50 -10.83 -1.75 -1.63
C PRO A 50 -11.58 -1.01 -2.74
N ASN A 51 -10.95 -0.90 -3.91
CA ASN A 51 -11.58 -0.32 -5.08
C ASN A 51 -12.56 -1.38 -5.63
N VAL A 52 -13.74 -1.46 -5.01
CA VAL A 52 -14.78 -2.42 -5.42
C VAL A 52 -15.33 -1.96 -6.76
N MET A 53 -15.07 -2.74 -7.79
CA MET A 53 -15.65 -2.53 -9.11
C MET A 53 -17.18 -2.70 -8.99
N LYS A 54 -17.91 -1.60 -9.18
CA LYS A 54 -19.38 -1.62 -9.13
C LYS A 54 -19.90 -1.83 -10.55
N GLU A 55 -20.48 -3.00 -10.81
CA GLU A 55 -21.07 -3.32 -12.11
C GLU A 55 -22.57 -2.92 -12.14
N LEU A 56 -23.02 -2.32 -13.25
CA LEU A 56 -24.42 -1.99 -13.48
C LEU A 56 -24.96 -2.83 -14.63
N LYS A 57 -25.90 -3.73 -14.35
CA LYS A 57 -26.56 -4.55 -15.37
C LYS A 57 -27.77 -3.84 -15.97
N LEU A 58 -27.82 -3.75 -17.29
CA LEU A 58 -28.91 -3.19 -18.07
C LEU A 58 -29.51 -4.31 -18.94
N ASN A 59 -30.84 -4.30 -19.10
CA ASN A 59 -31.55 -5.29 -19.92
C ASN A 59 -32.37 -4.56 -20.99
N TYR A 60 -32.67 -5.23 -22.11
CA TYR A 60 -33.27 -4.59 -23.29
C TYR A 60 -34.71 -4.13 -23.08
N SER A 61 -35.46 -4.72 -22.14
CA SER A 61 -36.83 -4.31 -21.78
C SER A 61 -36.88 -3.33 -20.61
N ILE A 62 -35.87 -2.46 -20.46
CA ILE A 62 -35.85 -1.46 -19.39
C ILE A 62 -36.84 -0.32 -19.70
N GLY A 63 -37.68 0.02 -18.72
CA GLY A 63 -38.57 1.19 -18.81
C GLY A 63 -37.82 2.50 -18.58
N GLU A 64 -38.36 3.62 -19.09
CA GLU A 64 -37.73 4.95 -18.99
C GLU A 64 -37.39 5.36 -17.55
N ASN A 65 -38.26 5.06 -16.59
CA ASN A 65 -38.04 5.40 -15.19
C ASN A 65 -36.89 4.57 -14.55
N ASP A 66 -36.76 3.29 -14.92
CA ASP A 66 -35.68 2.43 -14.42
C ASP A 66 -34.32 2.84 -15.04
N LEU A 67 -34.33 3.23 -16.31
CA LEU A 67 -33.16 3.77 -16.99
C LEU A 67 -32.66 5.06 -16.32
N ALA A 68 -33.57 5.99 -16.00
CA ALA A 68 -33.22 7.23 -15.33
C ALA A 68 -32.57 7.01 -13.95
N LEU A 69 -33.08 6.04 -13.16
CA LEU A 69 -32.52 5.67 -11.86
C LEU A 69 -31.12 5.07 -11.99
N LYS A 70 -30.93 4.20 -12.98
CA LYS A 70 -29.63 3.56 -13.26
C LYS A 70 -28.57 4.54 -13.75
N ILE A 71 -28.96 5.54 -14.54
CA ILE A 71 -28.06 6.64 -14.96
C ILE A 71 -27.63 7.49 -13.76
N LYS A 72 -28.55 7.83 -12.84
CA LYS A 72 -28.18 8.55 -11.60
C LYS A 72 -27.19 7.75 -10.76
N LYS A 73 -27.45 6.46 -10.56
CA LYS A 73 -26.53 5.56 -9.85
C LYS A 73 -25.16 5.47 -10.52
N ALA A 74 -25.11 5.40 -11.86
CA ALA A 74 -23.86 5.40 -12.60
C ALA A 74 -23.06 6.69 -12.42
N LYS A 75 -23.73 7.85 -12.37
CA LYS A 75 -23.07 9.14 -12.12
C LYS A 75 -22.53 9.28 -10.69
N GLU A 76 -23.18 8.68 -9.70
CA GLU A 76 -22.68 8.62 -8.31
C GLU A 76 -21.56 7.58 -8.11
N MET A 77 -21.32 6.70 -9.09
CA MET A 77 -20.25 5.70 -9.06
C MET A 77 -18.92 6.18 -9.66
N LEU A 78 -18.93 7.30 -10.40
CA LEU A 78 -17.75 8.02 -10.90
C LEU A 78 -17.10 8.84 -9.77
#